data_AF-A0A7C6HHJ7-F1
#
_entry.id   AF-A0A7C6HHJ7-F1
#
_cell.length_a   1.000
_cell.length_b   1.000
_cell.length_c   1.000
_cell.angle_alpha   90.00
_cell.angle_beta   90.00
_cell.angle_gamma   90.00
#
_symmetry.space_group_name_H-M   'P 1'
#
loop_
_entity.id
_entity.type
_entity.pdbx_description
1 polymer ?
#
loop_
_entity_poly.entity_id
_entity_poly.type
_entity_poly.pdbx_seq_one_letter_code
_entity_poly.pdbx_strand_id
1 'polypeptide(L)' 'MLGTLVVILTAVINFIPSIIAFKKNHPDKVMILIINALIPVAGFIIALILVFVRKEDRK' A
#
# COMPACT_ATOMS: atom_id res chain seq x y z
N MET A 1 17.74 1.57 -20.17
CA MET A 1 16.76 2.63 -19.88
C MET A 1 15.34 2.09 -19.65
N LEU A 2 14.79 1.26 -20.54
CA LEU A 2 13.41 0.73 -20.38
C LEU A 2 13.19 -0.04 -19.07
N GLY A 3 14.10 -0.96 -18.72
CA GLY A 3 13.97 -1.76 -17.48
C GLY A 3 13.97 -0.91 -16.21
N THR A 4 14.79 0.14 -16.15
CA THR A 4 14.82 1.08 -15.02
C THR A 4 13.49 1.82 -14.87
N LEU A 5 12.89 2.25 -15.99
CA LEU A 5 11.60 2.93 -16.01
C LEU A 5 10.48 2.01 -15.47
N VAL A 6 10.47 0.76 -15.92
CA VAL A 6 9.50 -0.25 -15.47
C VAL A 6 9.62 -0.48 -13.97
N VAL A 7 10.83 -0.67 -13.44
CA VAL A 7 11.06 -0.88 -12.01
C VAL A 7 10.56 0.31 -11.17
N ILE A 8 10.84 1.55 -11.62
CA ILE A 8 10.38 2.75 -10.93
C ILE A 8 8.84 2.82 -10.92
N LEU A 9 8.21 2.59 -12.07
CA LEU A 9 6.74 2.61 -12.19
C LEU A 9 6.10 1.53 -11.31
N THR A 10 6.64 0.31 -11.33
CA THR A 10 6.16 -0.78 -10.48
C THR A 10 6.32 -0.43 -9.00
N ALA A 11 7.46 0.15 -8.59
CA ALA A 11 7.67 0.57 -7.21
C ALA A 11 6.66 1.64 -6.78
N VAL A 12 6.43 2.67 -7.61
CA VAL A 12 5.46 3.73 -7.31
C VAL A 12 4.05 3.15 -7.19
N ILE A 13 3.64 2.28 -8.10
CA ILE A 13 2.34 1.59 -8.05
C ILE A 13 2.22 0.77 -6.77
N ASN A 14 3.29 0.07 -6.38
CA ASN A 14 3.30 -0.75 -5.18
C ASN A 14 3.00 0.05 -3.92
N PHE A 15 3.37 1.34 -3.85
CA PHE A 15 3.10 2.17 -2.67
C PHE A 15 1.76 2.90 -2.68
N ILE A 16 0.93 2.79 -3.73
CA ILE A 16 -0.40 3.42 -3.81
C ILE A 16 -1.28 3.15 -2.57
N PRO A 17 -1.41 1.91 -2.06
CA PRO A 17 -2.31 1.62 -0.94
C PRO A 17 -1.85 2.32 0.34
N SER A 18 -0.54 2.35 0.58
CA SER A 18 0.06 3.06 1.71
C SER A 18 -0.17 4.56 1.60
N ILE A 19 0.01 5.16 0.41
CA ILE A 19 -0.27 6.58 0.17
C ILE A 19 -1.74 6.90 0.49
N ILE A 20 -2.69 6.05 0.06
CA ILE A 20 -4.11 6.21 0.37
C ILE A 20 -4.36 6.12 1.88
N ALA A 21 -3.71 5.18 2.57
CA ALA A 21 -3.81 5.04 4.03
C ALA A 21 -3.35 6.30 4.77
N PHE A 22 -2.23 6.89 4.37
CA PHE A 22 -1.74 8.15 4.94
C PHE A 22 -2.66 9.32 4.63
N LYS A 23 -3.11 9.46 3.37
CA LYS A 23 -4.02 10.54 2.96
C LYS A 23 -5.35 10.50 3.70
N LYS A 24 -5.86 9.30 4.01
CA LYS A 24 -7.09 9.11 4.80
C LYS A 24 -6.87 9.16 6.32
N ASN A 25 -5.64 9.39 6.78
CA ASN A 25 -5.26 9.30 8.19
C ASN A 25 -5.69 7.98 8.85
N HIS A 26 -5.53 6.85 8.14
CA HIS A 26 -5.92 5.53 8.62
C HIS A 26 -5.20 5.20 9.93
N PRO A 27 -5.87 4.63 10.96
CA PRO A 27 -5.24 4.31 12.24
C PRO A 27 -4.00 3.43 12.04
N ASP A 28 -4.10 2.45 11.14
CA ASP A 28 -3.03 1.49 10.86
C ASP A 28 -2.07 1.93 9.72
N LYS A 29 -2.06 3.22 9.33
CA LYS A 29 -1.27 3.70 8.17
C LYS A 29 0.21 3.31 8.20
N VAL A 30 0.82 3.27 9.38
CA VAL A 30 2.23 2.88 9.57
C VAL A 30 2.42 1.38 9.37
N MET A 31 1.52 0.55 9.93
CA MET A 31 1.54 -0.90 9.73
C MET A 31 1.35 -1.26 8.25
N ILE A 32 0.43 -0.58 7.58
CA ILE A 32 0.18 -0.76 6.14
C ILE A 32 1.42 -0.41 5.32
N LEU A 33 2.16 0.64 5.69
CA LEU A 33 3.43 0.97 5.03
C LEU A 33 4.49 -0.12 5.22
N ILE A 34 4.65 -0.62 6.44
CA ILE A 34 5.63 -1.65 6.78
C ILE A 34 5.35 -2.94 6.01
N ILE A 35 4.10 -3.42 6.01
CA ILE A 35 3.68 -4.63 5.30
C ILE A 35 3.96 -4.49 3.79
N ASN A 36 3.63 -3.33 3.23
CA ASN A 36 3.82 -3.06 1.80
C ASN A 36 5.31 -2.97 1.40
N ALA A 37 6.17 -2.47 2.29
CA ALA A 37 7.62 -2.41 2.07
C ALA A 37 8.31 -3.78 2.23
N LEU A 38 7.83 -4.64 3.13
CA LEU A 38 8.42 -5.95 3.40
C LEU A 38 8.11 -6.99 2.31
N ILE A 39 6.90 -6.96 1.77
CA ILE A 39 6.44 -7.94 0.78
C ILE A 39 5.79 -7.17 -0.37
N PRO A 40 6.51 -6.84 -1.45
CA PRO A 40 6.00 -5.89 -2.44
C PRO A 40 4.64 -6.31 -3.03
N VAL A 41 4.57 -7.50 -3.65
CA VAL A 41 3.35 -7.95 -4.36
C VAL A 41 2.23 -8.36 -3.40
N ALA A 42 2.53 -9.22 -2.41
CA ALA A 42 1.49 -9.67 -1.48
C ALA A 42 1.11 -8.56 -0.48
N GLY A 43 2.07 -7.75 -0.05
CA GLY A 43 1.86 -6.59 0.81
C GLY A 43 1.06 -5.49 0.12
N PHE A 44 1.17 -5.31 -1.20
CA PHE A 44 0.26 -4.43 -1.95
C PHE A 44 -1.19 -4.89 -1.83
N ILE A 45 -1.46 -6.18 -2.04
CA ILE A 45 -2.82 -6.75 -1.94
C ILE A 45 -3.34 -6.64 -0.49
N ILE A 46 -2.52 -7.02 0.50
CA ILE A 46 -2.88 -6.93 1.91
C ILE A 46 -3.15 -5.48 2.32
N ALA A 47 -2.31 -4.55 1.88
CA ALA A 47 -2.47 -3.13 2.14
C ALA A 47 -3.76 -2.57 1.53
N LEU A 48 -4.13 -2.99 0.29
CA LEU A 48 -5.42 -2.63 -0.29
C LEU A 48 -6.58 -3.15 0.56
N ILE A 49 -6.55 -4.44 0.94
CA ILE A 49 -7.61 -5.05 1.76
C ILE A 49 -7.74 -4.30 3.09
N LEU A 50 -6.63 -4.04 3.78
CA LEU A 50 -6.63 -3.32 5.06
C LEU A 50 -7.17 -1.89 4.93
N VAL A 51 -6.82 -1.18 3.85
CA VAL A 51 -7.25 0.21 3.62
C VAL A 51 -8.75 0.30 3.30
N PHE A 52 -9.29 -0.66 2.55
CA PHE A 52 -10.65 -0.60 2.02
C PHE A 52 -11.67 -1.40 2.83
N VAL A 53 -11.32 -2.61 3.28
CA VAL A 53 -12.24 -3.54 3.97
C VAL A 53 -12.30 -3.25 5.47
N ARG A 54 -11.15 -3.12 6.15
CA ARG A 54 -11.12 -2.95 7.62
C ARG A 54 -11.72 -1.62 8.10
N LYS A 55 -11.94 -0.66 7.21
CA LYS A 55 -12.64 0.59 7.51
C LYS A 55 -14.13 0.36 7.78
N GLU A 56 -14.73 -0.70 7.24
CA GLU A 56 -16.15 -1.01 7.38
C GLU A 56 -16.48 -1.59 8.78
N ASP A 57 -15.59 -2.38 9.37
CA ASP A 57 -15.82 -3.07 10.65
C ASP A 57 -15.75 -2.17 11.91
N ARG A 58 -15.47 -0.87 11.75
CA ARG A 58 -15.30 0.09 12.87
C ARG A 58 -16.44 1.11 12.98
N LYS A 59 -17.57 0.87 12.29
CA LYS A 59 -18.84 1.59 12.50
C LYS A 59 -19.77 0.81 13.40
#